data_AF-A0A0R2HNI0-F1
#
_entry.id   AF-A0A0R2HNI0-F1
#
_cell.length_a   1.000
_cell.length_b   1.000
_cell.length_c   1.000
_cell.angle_alpha   90.00
_cell.angle_beta   90.00
_cell.angle_gamma   90.00
#
_symmetry.space_group_name_H-M   'P 1'
#
loop_
_entity.id
_entity.type
_entity.pdbx_description
1 polymer ?
#
loop_
_entity_poly.entity_id
_entity_poly.type
_entity_poly.pdbx_seq_one_letter_code
_entity_poly.pdbx_strand_id
1 'polypeptide(L)'
;MGYVLLFIALLFFALLFGYKLFYYRRRNINRASYYLSGLILILLFTILYILNFIVDLSGFDTSLVYILLCMFYVVAVVAVVFVVRYVAFYLLNFMREINRK
;
A
#
# COMPACT_ATOMS: atom_id res chain seq x y z
N MET A 1 -3.05 -0.39 22.37
CA MET A 1 -3.77 -1.47 21.64
C MET A 1 -3.89 -1.22 20.13
N GLY A 2 -4.25 -0.02 19.67
CA GLY A 2 -4.43 0.28 18.24
C GLY A 2 -3.20 0.05 17.35
N TYR A 3 -2.01 0.45 17.80
CA TYR A 3 -0.76 0.29 17.06
C TYR A 3 -0.43 -1.17 16.72
N VAL A 4 -0.62 -2.09 17.68
CA VAL A 4 -0.35 -3.53 17.49
C VAL A 4 -1.29 -4.16 16.46
N LEU A 5 -2.58 -3.83 16.52
CA LEU A 5 -3.58 -4.30 15.55
C LEU A 5 -3.26 -3.83 14.13
N LEU A 6 -2.84 -2.57 13.99
CA LEU A 6 -2.50 -1.98 12.69
C LEU A 6 -1.24 -2.64 12.10
N PHE A 7 -0.24 -2.91 12.94
CA PHE A 7 0.97 -3.63 12.52
C PHE A 7 0.69 -5.07 12.07
N ILE A 8 -0.16 -5.80 12.81
CA ILE A 8 -0.57 -7.17 12.43
C ILE A 8 -1.32 -7.16 11.09
N ALA A 9 -2.21 -6.18 10.88
CA ALA A 9 -2.92 -6.03 9.61
C ALA A 9 -1.96 -5.77 8.44
N LEU A 10 -0.98 -4.87 8.60
CA LEU A 10 0.04 -4.60 7.58
C LEU A 10 0.85 -5.85 7.23
N LEU A 11 1.27 -6.62 8.23
CA LEU A 11 1.97 -7.90 8.05
C LEU A 11 1.12 -8.91 7.27
N PHE A 12 -0.15 -9.05 7.64
CA PHE A 12 -1.08 -9.96 6.96
C PHE A 12 -1.24 -9.59 5.48
N PHE A 13 -1.45 -8.31 5.17
CA PHE A 13 -1.55 -7.85 3.78
C PHE A 13 -0.23 -7.98 3.03
N ALA A 14 0.92 -7.74 3.66
CA ALA A 14 2.23 -7.93 3.06
C ALA A 14 2.44 -9.39 2.63
N LEU A 15 2.11 -10.34 3.50
CA LEU A 15 2.20 -11.77 3.19
C LEU A 15 1.27 -12.16 2.03
N LEU A 16 0.04 -11.66 2.03
CA LEU A 16 -0.95 -11.96 1.00
C LEU A 16 -0.53 -11.41 -0.37
N PHE A 17 -0.02 -10.17 -0.40
CA PHE A 17 0.50 -9.55 -1.62
C PHE A 17 1.80 -10.21 -2.08
N GLY A 18 2.70 -10.58 -1.16
CA GLY A 18 3.93 -11.31 -1.46
C GLY A 18 3.66 -12.68 -2.07
N TYR A 19 2.74 -13.44 -1.50
CA TYR A 19 2.30 -14.73 -2.04
C TYR A 19 1.76 -14.59 -3.46
N LYS A 20 0.83 -13.64 -3.68
CA LYS A 20 0.26 -13.40 -5.01
C LYS A 20 1.28 -12.87 -6.00
N LEU A 21 2.22 -12.03 -5.58
CA LEU A 21 3.33 -11.58 -6.41
C LEU A 21 4.12 -12.78 -6.92
N PHE A 22 4.54 -13.69 -6.03
CA PHE A 22 5.32 -14.86 -6.42
C PHE A 22 4.55 -15.79 -7.36
N TYR A 23 3.26 -16.01 -7.08
CA TYR A 23 2.37 -16.80 -7.92
C TYR A 23 2.21 -16.22 -9.35
N TYR A 24 1.99 -14.91 -9.47
CA TYR A 24 1.78 -14.27 -10.77
C TYR A 24 3.07 -13.89 -11.50
N ARG A 25 4.23 -13.85 -10.81
CA ARG A 25 5.54 -13.49 -11.39
C ARG A 25 5.87 -14.28 -12.66
N ARG A 26 5.55 -15.58 -12.71
CA ARG A 26 5.83 -16.44 -13.87
C ARG A 26 4.68 -16.56 -14.87
N ARG A 27 3.46 -16.13 -14.52
CA ARG A 27 2.26 -16.33 -15.35
C ARG A 27 1.76 -15.07 -16.02
N ASN A 28 1.85 -13.92 -15.35
CA ASN A 28 1.30 -12.68 -15.85
C ASN A 28 2.02 -11.48 -15.21
N ILE A 29 2.95 -10.89 -15.96
CA ILE A 29 3.77 -9.75 -15.52
C ILE A 29 2.89 -8.54 -15.13
N ASN A 30 1.78 -8.31 -15.83
CA ASN A 30 0.89 -7.18 -15.52
C ASN A 30 0.21 -7.36 -14.16
N ARG A 31 -0.23 -8.58 -13.84
CA ARG A 31 -0.77 -8.89 -12.50
C ARG A 31 0.31 -8.86 -11.42
N ALA A 32 1.52 -9.36 -11.72
CA ALA A 32 2.65 -9.28 -10.80
C ALA A 32 3.01 -7.83 -10.45
N SER A 33 3.06 -6.93 -11.45
CA SER A 33 3.32 -5.50 -11.25
C SER A 33 2.31 -4.84 -10.31
N TYR A 34 1.04 -5.27 -10.33
CA TYR A 34 0.03 -4.80 -9.39
C TYR A 34 0.36 -5.18 -7.94
N TYR A 35 0.67 -6.47 -7.69
CA TYR A 35 1.05 -6.92 -6.34
C TYR A 35 2.36 -6.28 -5.86
N LEU A 36 3.30 -6.02 -6.77
CA LEU A 36 4.52 -5.27 -6.45
C LEU A 36 4.19 -3.84 -6.00
N SER A 37 3.32 -3.13 -6.72
CA SER A 37 2.90 -1.78 -6.30
C SER A 37 2.19 -1.76 -4.95
N GLY A 38 1.41 -2.80 -4.63
CA GLY A 38 0.79 -2.94 -3.31
C GLY A 38 1.81 -3.18 -2.19
N LEU A 39 2.87 -3.96 -2.43
CA LEU A 39 3.95 -4.12 -1.47
C LEU A 39 4.70 -2.82 -1.20
N ILE A 40 4.93 -2.01 -2.24
CA ILE A 40 5.54 -0.67 -2.09
C ILE A 40 4.64 0.22 -1.22
N LEU A 41 3.32 0.19 -1.46
CA LEU A 41 2.37 0.97 -0.66
C LEU A 41 2.36 0.51 0.81
N ILE A 42 2.39 -0.80 1.08
CA ILE A 42 2.46 -1.35 2.43
C ILE A 42 3.77 -0.95 3.13
N LEU A 43 4.89 -0.94 2.40
CA LEU A 43 6.18 -0.48 2.92
C LEU A 43 6.10 1.00 3.34
N LEU A 44 5.50 1.86 2.50
CA LEU A 44 5.30 3.27 2.82
C LEU A 44 4.42 3.48 4.05
N PHE A 45 3.32 2.74 4.17
CA PHE A 45 2.49 2.75 5.38
C PHE A 45 3.25 2.30 6.63
N THR A 46 4.17 1.34 6.49
CA THR A 46 5.00 0.87 7.60
C THR A 46 6.01 1.93 8.05
N ILE A 47 6.63 2.65 7.10
CA ILE A 47 7.52 3.78 7.40
C ILE A 47 6.75 4.89 8.12
N LEU A 48 5.56 5.25 7.62
CA LEU A 48 4.70 6.25 8.24
C LEU A 48 4.30 5.87 9.68
N TYR A 49 3.96 4.59 9.89
CA TYR A 49 3.66 4.04 11.20
C TYR A 49 4.86 4.16 12.17
N ILE A 50 6.07 3.82 11.72
CA ILE A 50 7.29 3.94 12.55
C ILE A 50 7.57 5.41 12.88
N LEU A 51 7.48 6.31 11.90
CA LEU A 51 7.66 7.75 12.12
C LEU A 51 6.68 8.29 13.16
N ASN A 52 5.41 7.89 13.08
CA ASN A 52 4.40 8.33 14.04
C ASN A 52 4.73 7.83 15.46
N PHE A 53 5.19 6.58 15.59
CA PHE A 53 5.64 6.04 16.87
C PHE A 53 6.86 6.79 17.43
N ILE A 54 7.82 7.18 16.59
CA ILE A 54 8.98 7.98 17.00
C ILE A 54 8.54 9.37 17.47
N VAL A 55 7.61 10.02 16.76
CA VAL A 55 7.06 11.33 17.15
C VAL A 55 6.42 11.27 18.53
N ASP A 56 5.59 10.25 18.78
CA ASP A 56 4.95 10.02 20.08
C ASP A 56 5.99 9.85 21.22
N LEU A 57 7.10 9.16 20.96
CA LEU A 57 8.19 8.98 21.92
C LEU A 57 9.04 10.25 22.13
N SER A 58 9.19 11.07 21.10
CA SER A 58 10.09 12.24 21.09
C SER A 58 9.56 13.45 21.86
N GLY A 59 8.31 13.41 22.36
CA GLY A 59 7.75 14.51 23.13
C GLY A 59 7.50 15.78 22.31
N PHE A 60 7.01 15.63 21.08
CA PHE A 60 6.56 16.74 20.21
C PHE A 60 7.70 17.57 19.56
N ASP A 61 8.71 16.90 19.00
CA ASP A 61 9.70 17.56 18.14
C ASP A 61 9.05 18.04 16.82
N THR A 62 8.94 19.37 16.68
CA THR A 62 8.36 20.05 15.51
C THR A 62 8.99 19.63 14.17
N SER A 63 10.28 19.27 14.16
CA SER A 63 10.97 18.84 12.94
C SER A 63 10.51 17.45 12.49
N LEU A 64 10.33 16.53 13.44
CA LEU A 64 9.80 15.18 13.18
C LEU A 64 8.33 15.22 12.78
N VAL A 65 7.52 16.10 13.40
CA VAL A 65 6.12 16.32 13.01
C VAL A 65 6.03 16.81 11.56
N TYR A 66 6.90 17.72 11.14
CA TYR A 66 6.94 18.18 9.75
C TYR A 66 7.31 17.06 8.77
N ILE A 67 8.29 16.22 9.12
CA ILE A 67 8.68 15.06 8.32
C ILE A 67 7.53 14.05 8.23
N LEU A 68 6.85 13.79 9.35
CA LEU A 68 5.69 12.91 9.42
C LEU A 68 4.57 13.40 8.48
N LEU A 69 4.28 14.71 8.49
CA LEU A 69 3.30 15.34 7.61
C LEU A 69 3.69 15.20 6.13
N CYS A 70 4.95 15.47 5.79
CA CYS A 70 5.47 15.28 4.42
C CYS A 70 5.29 13.82 3.95
N MET A 71 5.66 12.86 4.79
CA MET A 71 5.53 11.44 4.48
C MET A 71 4.06 11.03 4.35
N PHE A 72 3.17 11.56 5.18
CA PHE A 72 1.73 11.33 5.08
C PHE A 72 1.19 11.71 3.70
N TYR A 73 1.55 12.90 3.19
CA TYR A 73 1.12 13.34 1.85
C TYR A 73 1.68 12.46 0.74
N VAL A 74 2.94 12.02 0.84
CA VAL A 74 3.53 11.09 -0.13
C VAL A 74 2.76 9.77 -0.15
N VAL A 75 2.47 9.20 1.02
CA VAL A 75 1.69 7.95 1.12
C VAL A 75 0.28 8.14 0.55
N ALA A 76 -0.38 9.26 0.86
CA ALA A 76 -1.72 9.56 0.35
C ALA A 76 -1.76 9.63 -1.19
N VAL A 77 -0.81 10.34 -1.81
CA VAL A 77 -0.73 10.43 -3.28
C VAL A 77 -0.50 9.05 -3.91
N VAL A 78 0.44 8.26 -3.37
CA VAL A 78 0.71 6.91 -3.89
C VAL A 78 -0.50 5.99 -3.70
N ALA A 79 -1.22 6.10 -2.58
CA ALA A 79 -2.44 5.35 -2.32
C ALA A 79 -3.54 5.67 -3.35
N VAL A 80 -3.75 6.95 -3.67
CA VAL A 80 -4.73 7.38 -4.68
C VAL A 80 -4.36 6.80 -6.05
N VAL A 81 -3.09 6.93 -6.47
CA VAL A 81 -2.62 6.37 -7.75
C VAL A 81 -2.83 4.85 -7.80
N PHE A 82 -2.57 4.16 -6.68
CA PHE A 82 -2.80 2.72 -6.57
C PHE A 82 -4.28 2.35 -6.72
N VAL A 83 -5.19 3.08 -6.05
CA VAL A 83 -6.64 2.86 -6.15
C VAL A 83 -7.15 3.13 -7.57
N VAL A 84 -6.72 4.21 -8.21
CA VAL A 84 -7.09 4.52 -9.60
C VAL A 84 -6.66 3.38 -10.53
N ARG A 85 -5.42 2.88 -10.37
CA ARG A 85 -4.93 1.73 -11.15
C ARG A 85 -5.75 0.46 -10.89
N TYR A 86 -6.13 0.21 -9.63
CA TYR A 86 -6.95 -0.93 -9.25
C TYR A 86 -8.33 -0.89 -9.92
N VAL A 87 -9.02 0.25 -9.81
CA VAL A 87 -10.36 0.47 -10.39
C VAL A 87 -10.31 0.37 -11.92
N ALA A 88 -9.32 1.00 -12.56
CA ALA A 88 -9.15 0.94 -14.02
C ALA A 88 -8.95 -0.50 -14.51
N PHE A 89 -8.13 -1.30 -13.81
CA PHE A 89 -7.93 -2.71 -14.16
C PHE A 89 -9.20 -3.54 -14.01
N TYR A 90 -9.99 -3.30 -12.96
CA TYR A 90 -11.24 -4.03 -12.72
C TYR A 90 -12.30 -3.68 -13.79
N LEU A 91 -12.48 -2.38 -14.08
CA LEU A 91 -13.38 -1.89 -15.12
C LEU A 91 -13.03 -2.47 -16.50
N LEU A 92 -11.74 -2.51 -16.87
CA LEU A 92 -11.31 -3.08 -18.14
C LEU A 92 -11.65 -4.57 -18.26
N ASN A 93 -11.53 -5.34 -17.17
CA ASN A 93 -11.90 -6.75 -17.19
C ASN A 93 -13.41 -6.94 -17.27
N PHE A 94 -14.19 -6.11 -16.56
CA PHE A 94 -15.65 -6.12 -16.61
C PHE A 94 -16.17 -5.78 -18.02
N MET A 95 -15.65 -4.73 -18.64
CA MET A 95 -16.00 -4.34 -20.02
C MET A 95 -15.70 -5.45 -21.02
N ARG A 96 -14.57 -6.17 -20.87
CA ARG A 96 -14.24 -7.33 -21.71
C ARG A 96 -15.20 -8.49 -21.52
N GLU A 97 -15.75 -8.67 -20.32
CA GLU A 97 -16.72 -9.73 -20.05
C GLU A 97 -18.09 -9.41 -20.63
N ILE A 98 -18.51 -8.15 -20.57
CA ILE A 98 -19.72 -7.67 -21.27
C ILE A 98 -19.57 -7.84 -22.78
N ASN A 99 -18.48 -7.34 -23.38
CA ASN A 99 -18.28 -7.40 -24.84
C ASN A 99 -18.08 -8.80 -25.41
N ARG A 100 -17.89 -9.82 -24.57
CA ARG A 100 -17.80 -11.23 -24.99
C ARG A 100 -19.15 -11.96 -24.96
N LYS A 101 -20.18 -11.35 -24.39
CA LYS A 101 -21.57 -11.80 -24.45
C LYS A 101 -22.29 -11.09 -25.58
#